data_AF-F1MJB9-F1
#
_entry.id   AF-F1MJB9-F1
#
_cell.length_a   1.000
_cell.length_b   1.000
_cell.length_c   1.000
_cell.angle_alpha   90.00
_cell.angle_beta   90.00
_cell.angle_gamma   90.00
#
_symmetry.space_group_name_H-M   'P 1'
#
loop_
_entity.id
_entity.type
_entity.pdbx_description
1 polymer ?
#
loop_
_entity_poly.entity_id
_entity_poly.type
_entity_poly.pdbx_seq_one_letter_code
_entity_poly.pdbx_strand_id
1 'polypeptide(L)'
;AKKDSRIASWVPLSVTDEVRKSLPFVSLLVFSFPVFSNYSCIFPFVYDDIVYYSCVSVRSDYAWCSIDEMFQGRWRYCTAKDPPSCTFPFLYRNKYFFKCTKEGYVLSRSWCSLTRDYNKDGKWKQCSPYQ
;
A
#
# COMPACT_ATOMS: atom_id res chain seq x y z
N ALA A 1 -11.90 -48.13 51.40
CA ALA A 1 -12.52 -47.22 52.38
C ALA A 1 -12.95 -45.94 51.66
N LYS A 2 -14.09 -45.37 52.07
CA LYS A 2 -14.78 -44.14 51.60
C LYS A 2 -13.80 -42.96 51.37
N LYS A 3 -14.02 -41.95 50.52
CA LYS A 3 -15.27 -41.23 50.23
C LYS A 3 -15.14 -40.34 48.98
N ASP A 4 -16.27 -40.22 48.30
CA ASP A 4 -16.68 -39.41 47.15
C ASP A 4 -16.80 -37.89 47.44
N SER A 5 -16.51 -37.02 46.45
CA SER A 5 -17.19 -35.71 46.22
C SER A 5 -16.77 -35.00 44.91
N ARG A 6 -17.50 -35.32 43.84
CA ARG A 6 -18.25 -34.43 42.91
C ARG A 6 -17.76 -33.04 42.41
N ILE A 7 -17.75 -32.93 41.06
CA ILE A 7 -18.34 -31.88 40.16
C ILE A 7 -17.49 -30.58 39.95
N ALA A 8 -17.28 -29.99 38.77
CA ALA A 8 -17.94 -30.02 37.44
C ALA A 8 -16.93 -29.72 36.30
N SER A 9 -17.15 -30.30 35.12
CA SER A 9 -16.58 -29.88 33.83
C SER A 9 -17.18 -28.54 33.39
N TRP A 10 -16.48 -27.72 32.58
CA TRP A 10 -17.04 -27.06 31.37
C TRP A 10 -15.88 -26.51 30.52
N VAL A 11 -15.75 -27.01 29.29
CA VAL A 11 -14.99 -26.38 28.20
C VAL A 11 -15.91 -25.33 27.57
N PRO A 12 -15.41 -24.15 27.18
CA PRO A 12 -16.09 -23.37 26.16
C PRO A 12 -15.39 -23.52 24.81
N LEU A 13 -16.16 -24.06 23.86
CA LEU A 13 -15.99 -23.96 22.43
C LEU A 13 -16.37 -22.56 21.93
N SER A 14 -15.85 -22.27 20.74
CA SER A 14 -16.38 -21.38 19.68
C SER A 14 -16.41 -19.87 19.92
N VAL A 15 -15.53 -19.20 19.16
CA VAL A 15 -15.70 -17.85 18.60
C VAL A 15 -16.95 -17.84 17.72
N THR A 16 -17.86 -16.89 17.94
CA THR A 16 -18.88 -16.49 16.96
C THR A 16 -19.01 -14.96 16.91
N ASP A 17 -18.90 -14.42 15.70
CA ASP A 17 -19.28 -13.05 15.29
C ASP A 17 -20.73 -12.71 15.72
N GLU A 18 -20.98 -11.48 16.19
CA GLU A 18 -22.15 -10.64 15.83
C GLU A 18 -22.20 -9.31 16.63
N VAL A 19 -22.21 -8.21 15.89
CA VAL A 19 -23.02 -6.99 16.12
C VAL A 19 -22.69 -6.07 17.32
N ARG A 20 -21.79 -5.13 17.01
CA ARG A 20 -21.95 -3.67 17.21
C ARG A 20 -23.36 -3.24 17.68
N LYS A 21 -23.55 -2.93 18.97
CA LYS A 21 -24.51 -1.93 19.48
C LYS A 21 -24.46 -1.82 21.01
N SER A 22 -23.76 -0.80 21.51
CA SER A 22 -24.22 0.09 22.60
C SER A 22 -23.09 1.05 23.00
N LEU A 23 -23.08 2.22 22.36
CA LEU A 23 -22.31 3.39 22.80
C LEU A 23 -22.94 3.97 24.08
N PRO A 24 -22.17 4.34 25.11
CA PRO A 24 -22.60 5.36 26.05
C PRO A 24 -22.09 6.73 25.60
N PHE A 25 -22.99 7.70 25.74
CA PHE A 25 -22.85 9.11 25.47
C PHE A 25 -21.83 9.79 26.40
N VAL A 26 -21.08 10.74 25.83
CA VAL A 26 -20.49 11.94 26.44
C VAL A 26 -19.18 11.76 27.26
N SER A 27 -18.06 12.19 26.67
CA SER A 27 -17.21 13.22 27.31
C SER A 27 -16.27 13.88 26.28
N LEU A 28 -16.28 15.22 26.27
CA LEU A 28 -15.65 16.16 25.35
C LEU A 28 -14.11 16.26 25.50
N LEU A 29 -13.41 15.13 25.52
CA LEU A 29 -11.93 15.09 25.51
C LEU A 29 -11.40 13.98 24.57
N VAL A 30 -12.02 13.81 23.42
CA VAL A 30 -11.36 13.12 22.31
C VAL A 30 -10.42 14.14 21.70
N PHE A 31 -9.23 14.29 22.30
CA PHE A 31 -8.06 14.61 21.50
C PHE A 31 -8.15 13.67 20.32
N SER A 32 -8.43 14.22 19.14
CA SER A 32 -8.23 13.53 17.89
C SER A 32 -6.74 13.30 17.84
N PHE A 33 -6.27 12.26 18.53
CA PHE A 33 -4.98 11.67 18.24
C PHE A 33 -5.03 11.50 16.73
N PRO A 34 -4.16 12.20 15.97
CA PRO A 34 -4.09 11.93 14.56
C PRO A 34 -3.90 10.43 14.48
N VAL A 35 -4.81 9.74 13.80
CA VAL A 35 -4.53 8.38 13.36
C VAL A 35 -3.13 8.48 12.78
N PHE A 36 -2.15 7.85 13.43
CA PHE A 36 -0.79 7.78 12.93
C PHE A 36 -0.88 6.95 11.66
N SER A 37 -1.35 7.57 10.58
CA SER A 37 -1.32 7.02 9.25
C SER A 37 0.12 6.64 9.05
N ASN A 38 0.39 5.35 8.95
CA ASN A 38 1.72 4.82 8.72
C ASN A 38 2.21 5.48 7.42
N TYR A 39 3.02 6.53 7.54
CA TYR A 39 3.32 7.42 6.41
C TYR A 39 4.03 6.60 5.33
N SER A 40 3.27 6.26 4.28
CA SER A 40 3.71 5.48 3.14
C SER A 40 4.10 6.42 2.01
N CYS A 41 4.94 5.96 1.09
CA CYS A 41 5.27 6.75 -0.09
C CYS A 41 4.01 7.12 -0.88
N ILE A 42 3.87 8.40 -1.23
CA ILE A 42 2.84 8.85 -2.15
C ILE A 42 3.44 8.88 -3.55
N PHE A 43 2.77 8.21 -4.48
CA PHE A 43 3.10 8.26 -5.90
C PHE A 43 1.85 8.64 -6.71
N PRO A 44 1.97 9.55 -7.69
CA PRO A 44 3.14 10.39 -7.94
C PRO A 44 3.36 11.46 -6.85
N PHE A 45 4.59 11.96 -6.71
CA PHE A 45 4.90 13.15 -5.91
C PHE A 45 5.74 14.16 -6.70
N VAL A 46 5.62 15.44 -6.37
CA VAL A 46 6.34 16.55 -7.00
C VAL A 46 7.51 16.99 -6.11
N TYR A 47 8.72 17.01 -6.67
CA TYR A 47 9.93 17.54 -6.02
C TYR A 47 10.77 18.30 -7.04
N ASP A 48 11.12 19.56 -6.73
CA ASP A 48 11.92 20.42 -7.62
C ASP A 48 11.25 20.56 -9.01
N ASP A 49 9.92 20.79 -9.02
CA ASP A 49 9.03 20.86 -10.19
C ASP A 49 8.97 19.60 -11.07
N ILE A 50 9.55 18.49 -10.60
CA ILE A 50 9.55 17.20 -11.32
C ILE A 50 8.58 16.23 -10.63
N VAL A 51 7.75 15.56 -11.44
CA VAL A 51 6.84 14.50 -10.98
C VAL A 51 7.56 13.16 -10.97
N TYR A 52 7.62 12.52 -9.81
CA TYR A 52 8.22 11.21 -9.60
C TYR A 52 7.17 10.14 -9.32
N TYR A 53 7.30 9.00 -9.99
CA TYR A 53 6.36 7.88 -9.91
C TYR A 53 6.94 6.69 -9.14
N SER A 54 8.16 6.81 -8.62
CA SER A 54 8.87 5.78 -7.88
C SER A 54 9.81 6.44 -6.88
N CYS A 55 10.42 5.65 -6.00
CA CYS A 55 11.52 6.11 -5.17
C CYS A 55 12.66 6.67 -6.04
N VAL A 56 13.31 7.72 -5.53
CA VAL A 56 14.37 8.45 -6.23
C VAL A 56 15.62 8.54 -5.35
N SER A 57 16.79 8.65 -5.96
CA SER A 57 18.06 8.91 -5.25
C SER A 57 18.61 10.31 -5.58
N VAL A 58 17.73 11.24 -5.94
CA VAL A 58 18.12 12.63 -6.23
C VAL A 58 18.65 13.25 -4.93
N ARG A 59 19.90 13.75 -4.98
CA ARG A 59 20.61 14.38 -3.86
C ARG A 59 20.66 13.50 -2.58
N SER A 60 20.69 12.16 -2.73
CA SER A 60 20.74 11.21 -1.62
C SER A 60 21.41 9.90 -2.05
N ASP A 61 22.24 9.32 -1.18
CA ASP A 61 22.83 7.99 -1.40
C ASP A 61 21.79 6.86 -1.33
N TYR A 62 20.66 7.12 -0.66
CA TYR A 62 19.56 6.16 -0.49
C TYR A 62 18.31 6.60 -1.25
N ALA A 63 17.57 5.61 -1.77
CA ALA A 63 16.31 5.86 -2.42
C ALA A 63 15.26 6.36 -1.40
N TRP A 64 14.58 7.45 -1.74
CA TRP A 64 13.58 8.10 -0.89
C TRP A 64 12.33 8.46 -1.69
N CYS A 65 11.27 8.78 -0.95
CA CYS A 65 10.00 9.23 -1.50
C CYS A 65 9.41 10.33 -0.60
N SER A 66 8.55 11.16 -1.18
CA SER A 66 7.71 12.04 -0.37
C SER A 66 6.53 11.27 0.22
N ILE A 67 6.09 11.73 1.39
CA ILE A 67 4.82 11.29 2.01
C ILE A 67 3.68 12.28 1.71
N ASP A 68 3.94 13.24 0.82
CA ASP A 68 3.03 14.26 0.33
C ASP A 68 3.02 14.21 -1.21
N GLU A 69 1.90 14.58 -1.84
CA GLU A 69 1.83 14.73 -3.29
C GLU A 69 2.69 15.92 -3.77
N MET A 70 2.67 17.01 -3.03
CA MET A 70 3.54 18.18 -3.24
C MET A 70 4.59 18.19 -2.13
N PHE A 71 5.88 18.16 -2.46
CA PHE A 71 6.92 18.04 -1.44
C PHE A 71 6.93 19.23 -0.47
N GLN A 72 6.59 18.96 0.79
CA GLN A 72 6.58 19.94 1.89
C GLN A 72 7.74 19.74 2.87
N GLY A 73 8.80 19.03 2.47
CA GLY A 73 9.92 18.68 3.33
C GLY A 73 9.73 17.39 4.14
N ARG A 74 8.58 16.73 4.03
CA ARG A 74 8.35 15.41 4.63
C ARG A 74 8.67 14.29 3.64
N TRP A 75 9.51 13.37 4.08
CA TRP A 75 10.01 12.26 3.26
C TRP A 75 10.45 11.10 4.15
N ARG A 76 10.71 9.96 3.51
CA ARG A 76 11.33 8.79 4.15
C ARG A 76 12.17 8.02 3.15
N TYR A 77 13.08 7.21 3.66
CA TYR A 77 13.76 6.21 2.84
C TYR A 77 12.78 5.09 2.45
N CYS A 78 12.93 4.66 1.20
CA CYS A 78 12.18 3.56 0.66
C CYS A 78 12.72 2.23 1.15
N THR A 79 11.79 1.28 1.28
CA THR A 79 12.05 -0.11 1.61
C THR A 79 11.50 -1.00 0.52
N ALA A 80 11.71 -2.32 0.62
CA ALA A 80 11.10 -3.28 -0.30
C ALA A 80 9.55 -3.27 -0.28
N LYS A 81 8.95 -2.63 0.73
CA LYS A 81 7.49 -2.46 0.87
C LYS A 81 6.94 -1.20 0.20
N ASP A 82 7.81 -0.40 -0.41
CA ASP A 82 7.44 0.84 -1.08
C ASP A 82 7.53 0.75 -2.63
N PRO A 83 7.10 -0.36 -3.29
CA PRO A 83 7.07 -0.36 -4.74
C PRO A 83 5.95 0.56 -5.23
N PRO A 84 6.15 1.31 -6.32
CA PRO A 84 5.07 2.09 -6.90
C PRO A 84 3.98 1.17 -7.45
N SER A 85 2.74 1.63 -7.48
CA SER A 85 1.60 0.85 -7.96
C SER A 85 1.47 0.94 -9.49
N CYS A 86 1.03 -0.15 -10.11
CA CYS A 86 0.63 -0.11 -11.51
C CYS A 86 -0.64 0.72 -11.66
N THR A 87 -0.74 1.49 -12.75
CA THR A 87 -1.99 2.14 -13.14
C THR A 87 -2.71 1.26 -14.15
N PHE A 88 -3.95 0.86 -13.84
CA PHE A 88 -4.80 0.08 -14.75
C PHE A 88 -6.14 0.79 -15.00
N PRO A 89 -6.67 0.74 -16.23
CA PRO A 89 -5.97 0.31 -17.44
C PRO A 89 -4.88 1.33 -17.86
N PHE A 90 -3.85 0.85 -18.56
CA PHE A 90 -2.86 1.73 -19.19
C PHE A 90 -2.79 1.52 -20.69
N LEU A 91 -2.49 2.59 -21.43
CA LEU A 91 -2.34 2.59 -22.89
C LEU A 91 -0.88 2.34 -23.28
N TYR A 92 -0.64 1.31 -24.08
CA TYR A 92 0.67 1.01 -24.69
C TYR A 92 0.48 0.55 -26.14
N ARG A 93 1.19 1.17 -27.09
CA ARG A 93 1.09 0.88 -28.54
C ARG A 93 -0.37 0.82 -29.02
N ASN A 94 -1.16 1.82 -28.62
CA ASN A 94 -2.59 1.95 -28.93
C ASN A 94 -3.47 0.78 -28.45
N LYS A 95 -3.01 0.01 -27.45
CA LYS A 95 -3.78 -1.05 -26.79
C LYS A 95 -3.90 -0.78 -25.29
N TYR A 96 -5.06 -1.09 -24.72
CA TYR A 96 -5.29 -1.00 -23.29
C TYR A 96 -4.93 -2.32 -22.59
N PHE A 97 -4.13 -2.23 -21.55
CA PHE A 97 -3.76 -3.35 -20.70
C PHE A 97 -4.37 -3.21 -19.31
N PHE A 98 -5.01 -4.28 -18.83
CA PHE A 98 -5.67 -4.36 -17.52
C PHE A 98 -4.88 -5.18 -16.49
N LYS A 99 -3.74 -5.74 -16.93
CA LYS A 99 -2.80 -6.53 -16.12
C LYS A 99 -1.40 -6.35 -16.67
N CYS A 100 -0.40 -6.87 -15.95
CA CYS A 100 0.97 -6.85 -16.44
C CYS A 100 1.09 -7.55 -17.79
N THR A 101 1.87 -6.98 -18.69
CA THR A 101 2.10 -7.50 -20.03
C THR A 101 3.57 -7.87 -20.23
N LYS A 102 3.84 -8.86 -21.08
CA LYS A 102 5.20 -9.19 -21.54
C LYS A 102 5.51 -8.56 -22.90
N GLU A 103 4.53 -7.88 -23.50
CA GLU A 103 4.69 -7.25 -24.82
C GLU A 103 5.80 -6.20 -24.78
N GLY A 104 6.69 -6.23 -25.78
CA GLY A 104 7.76 -5.26 -25.93
C GLY A 104 8.94 -5.40 -24.98
N TYR A 105 8.95 -6.41 -24.10
CA TYR A 105 10.03 -6.62 -23.14
C TYR A 105 10.89 -7.86 -23.51
N VAL A 106 12.21 -7.67 -23.57
CA VAL A 106 13.18 -8.75 -23.87
C VAL A 106 13.27 -9.69 -22.66
N LEU A 107 13.44 -11.00 -22.88
CA LEU A 107 13.53 -12.03 -21.83
C LEU A 107 12.22 -12.37 -21.09
N SER A 108 11.04 -12.09 -21.67
CA SER A 108 9.73 -12.53 -21.17
C SER A 108 9.31 -12.05 -19.77
N ARG A 109 9.99 -11.04 -19.22
CA ARG A 109 9.58 -10.41 -17.96
C ARG A 109 8.33 -9.55 -18.19
N SER A 110 7.39 -9.62 -17.26
CA SER A 110 6.17 -8.82 -17.30
C SER A 110 6.39 -7.44 -16.68
N TRP A 111 5.68 -6.45 -17.18
CA TRP A 111 5.74 -5.06 -16.72
C TRP A 111 4.35 -4.41 -16.75
N CYS A 112 4.23 -3.30 -16.05
CA CYS A 112 3.03 -2.45 -16.06
C CYS A 112 3.42 -0.97 -16.10
N SER A 113 2.55 -0.13 -16.65
CA SER A 113 2.74 1.31 -16.58
C SER A 113 2.41 1.86 -15.19
N LEU A 114 3.09 2.94 -14.83
CA LEU A 114 2.78 3.74 -13.65
C LEU A 114 1.79 4.88 -13.97
N THR A 115 1.47 5.11 -15.24
CA THR A 115 0.52 6.15 -15.69
C THR A 115 -0.58 5.56 -16.58
N ARG A 116 -1.58 6.37 -16.92
CA ARG A 116 -2.66 5.97 -17.81
C ARG A 116 -2.20 5.85 -19.26
N ASP A 117 -1.24 6.66 -19.68
CA ASP A 117 -0.71 6.66 -21.04
C ASP A 117 0.81 6.46 -21.04
N TYR A 118 1.22 5.19 -21.18
CA TYR A 118 2.64 4.87 -21.26
C TYR A 118 3.30 5.47 -22.51
N ASN A 119 2.57 5.62 -23.62
CA ASN A 119 3.15 6.13 -24.86
C ASN A 119 3.59 7.58 -24.70
N LYS A 120 2.90 8.34 -23.84
CA LYS A 120 3.25 9.72 -23.49
C LYS A 120 4.32 9.78 -22.40
N ASP A 121 4.14 9.04 -21.31
CA ASP A 121 4.91 9.29 -20.08
C ASP A 121 6.14 8.38 -19.96
N GLY A 122 6.12 7.21 -20.60
CA GLY A 122 7.20 6.22 -20.58
C GLY A 122 7.51 5.65 -19.18
N LYS A 123 6.61 5.82 -18.20
CA LYS A 123 6.83 5.36 -16.81
C LYS A 123 6.28 3.97 -16.60
N TRP A 124 7.09 3.09 -16.02
CA TRP A 124 6.76 1.68 -15.82
C TRP A 124 7.53 1.07 -14.66
N LYS A 125 7.09 -0.11 -14.23
CA LYS A 125 7.86 -1.02 -13.37
C LYS A 125 7.79 -2.45 -13.86
N GLN A 126 8.79 -3.24 -13.52
CA GLN A 126 8.71 -4.69 -13.66
C GLN A 126 7.68 -5.23 -12.67
N CYS A 127 6.82 -6.14 -13.11
CA CYS A 127 5.91 -6.83 -12.21
C CYS A 127 6.63 -7.95 -11.46
N SER A 128 6.12 -8.29 -10.27
CA SER A 128 6.60 -9.46 -9.54
C SER A 128 6.30 -10.73 -10.35
N PRO A 129 7.21 -11.71 -10.41
CA PRO A 129 6.96 -12.97 -11.10
C PRO A 129 5.86 -13.83 -10.43
N TYR A 130 5.45 -13.49 -9.20
CA TYR A 130 4.48 -14.26 -8.39
C TYR A 130 3.04 -13.74 -8.46
N GLN A 131 2.72 -12.89 -9.44
CA GLN A 131 1.44 -12.18 -9.53
C GLN A 131 0.49 -12.79 -10.55
#